data_AF-A0AAE5KM48-F1
#
_entry.id   AF-A0AAE5KM48-F1
#
_cell.length_a   1.000
_cell.length_b   1.000
_cell.length_c   1.000
_cell.angle_alpha   90.00
_cell.angle_beta   90.00
_cell.angle_gamma   90.00
#
_symmetry.space_group_name_H-M   'P 1'
#
loop_
_entity.id
_entity.type
_entity.pdbx_description
1 polymer ?
#
loop_
_entity_poly.entity_id
_entity_poly.type
_entity_poly.pdbx_seq_one_letter_code
_entity_poly.pdbx_strand_id
1 'polypeptide(L)'
;MYFILALFSGMAGSAMSIIIRIELAAPGSQYLHGNNQLFNVLVVGHAVLMIFFLAMPALIGGFGNYILPLMIGATDMSFPRINSIGF
;
A
#
# COMPACT_ATOMS: atom_id res chain seq x y z
N MET A 1 2.01 -13.58 4.73
CA MET A 1 1.07 -12.61 5.30
C MET A 1 1.32 -11.20 4.77
N TYR A 2 2.52 -10.62 4.89
CA TYR A 2 2.88 -9.32 4.30
C TYR A 2 2.48 -9.13 2.83
N PHE A 3 2.78 -10.10 1.96
CA PHE A 3 2.39 -10.01 0.54
C PHE A 3 0.88 -9.98 0.30
N ILE A 4 0.09 -10.68 1.12
CA ILE A 4 -1.37 -10.70 0.99
C ILE A 4 -1.94 -9.34 1.38
N LEU A 5 -1.47 -8.77 2.50
CA LEU A 5 -1.83 -7.42 2.92
C LEU A 5 -1.45 -6.39 1.84
N ALA A 6 -0.21 -6.44 1.35
CA ALA A 6 0.30 -5.49 0.36
C ALA A 6 -0.47 -5.56 -0.96
N LEU A 7 -0.80 -6.76 -1.44
CA LEU A 7 -1.60 -6.93 -2.65
C LEU A 7 -3.01 -6.36 -2.47
N PHE A 8 -3.66 -6.66 -1.34
CA PHE A 8 -4.99 -6.16 -1.02
C PHE A 8 -5.03 -4.63 -0.93
N SER A 9 -4.13 -4.03 -0.15
CA SER A 9 -4.04 -2.57 -0.02
C SER A 9 -3.62 -1.90 -1.33
N GLY A 10 -2.79 -2.56 -2.14
CA GLY A 10 -2.41 -2.08 -3.47
C GLY A 10 -3.59 -2.03 -4.43
N MET A 11 -4.49 -3.02 -4.40
CA MET A 11 -5.73 -2.99 -5.18
C MET A 11 -6.68 -1.88 -4.69
N ALA A 12 -6.80 -1.67 -3.39
CA ALA A 12 -7.60 -0.57 -2.84
C ALA A 12 -7.02 0.80 -3.21
N GLY A 13 -5.70 0.97 -3.10
CA GLY A 13 -5.01 2.19 -3.49
C GLY A 13 -5.10 2.47 -4.98
N SER A 14 -4.98 1.45 -5.85
CA SER A 14 -5.13 1.63 -7.30
C SER A 14 -6.56 1.97 -7.70
N ALA A 15 -7.58 1.42 -7.02
CA ALA A 15 -8.97 1.82 -7.21
C ALA A 15 -9.17 3.32 -6.92
N MET A 16 -8.61 3.84 -5.82
CA MET A 16 -8.64 5.29 -5.52
C MET A 16 -7.93 6.12 -6.60
N SER A 17 -6.80 5.66 -7.12
CA SER A 17 -6.09 6.32 -8.23
C SER A 17 -6.93 6.41 -9.49
N ILE A 18 -7.70 5.36 -9.81
CA ILE A 18 -8.60 5.36 -10.96
C ILE A 18 -9.69 6.42 -10.76
N ILE A 19 -10.29 6.52 -9.57
CA ILE A 19 -11.30 7.55 -9.27
C ILE A 19 -10.72 8.95 -9.43
N ILE A 20 -9.52 9.20 -8.90
CA ILE A 20 -8.82 10.49 -9.05
C ILE A 20 -8.61 10.83 -10.53
N ARG A 21 -8.14 9.87 -11.34
CA ARG A 21 -7.89 10.07 -12.77
C ARG A 21 -9.18 10.35 -13.55
N ILE A 22 -10.26 9.66 -13.20
CA ILE A 22 -11.57 9.83 -13.82
C ILE A 22 -12.14 11.22 -13.48
N GLU A 23 -11.96 11.70 -12.25
CA GLU A 23 -12.36 13.07 -11.87
C GLU A 23 -11.53 14.13 -12.61
N LEU A 24 -10.23 13.87 -12.87
CA LEU A 24 -9.34 14.79 -13.58
C LEU A 24 -9.37 14.67 -15.11
N ALA A 25 -10.24 13.83 -15.68
CA ALA A 25 -10.24 13.57 -17.12
C ALA A 25 -10.65 14.79 -17.97
N ALA A 26 -11.43 15.71 -17.40
CA ALA A 26 -11.88 16.95 -18.04
C ALA A 26 -12.01 18.06 -16.98
N PRO A 27 -11.94 19.35 -17.37
CA PRO A 27 -12.10 20.46 -16.43
C PRO A 27 -13.52 20.53 -15.86
N GLY A 28 -13.63 20.96 -14.60
CA GLY A 28 -14.89 20.98 -13.84
C GLY A 28 -15.15 19.69 -13.08
N SER A 29 -16.18 19.68 -12.23
CA SER A 29 -16.57 18.47 -11.49
C SER A 29 -17.19 17.44 -12.42
N GLN A 30 -16.65 16.23 -12.44
CA GLN A 30 -17.14 15.14 -13.31
C GLN A 30 -18.05 14.18 -12.53
N TYR A 31 -17.52 13.57 -11.46
CA TYR A 31 -18.19 12.49 -10.72
C TYR A 31 -18.34 12.80 -9.23
N LEU A 32 -17.48 13.65 -8.66
CA LEU A 32 -17.49 14.00 -7.24
C LEU A 32 -18.48 15.13 -6.88
N HIS A 33 -19.30 15.60 -7.82
CA HIS A 33 -20.33 16.63 -7.62
C HIS A 33 -19.82 17.91 -6.90
N GLY A 34 -18.58 18.32 -7.18
CA GLY A 34 -17.94 19.50 -6.58
C GLY A 34 -17.42 19.28 -5.16
N ASN A 35 -17.43 18.04 -4.65
CA ASN A 35 -16.94 17.73 -3.31
C ASN A 35 -15.41 17.62 -3.27
N ASN A 36 -14.76 18.77 -3.10
CA ASN A 36 -13.30 18.88 -3.03
C ASN A 36 -12.71 18.18 -1.79
N GLN A 37 -13.46 18.08 -0.69
CA GLN A 37 -12.96 17.38 0.50
C GLN A 37 -12.86 15.87 0.26
N LEU A 38 -13.85 15.29 -0.42
CA LEU A 38 -13.80 13.88 -0.80
C LEU A 38 -12.62 13.60 -1.75
N PHE A 39 -12.35 14.51 -2.70
CA PHE A 39 -11.17 14.41 -3.55
C PHE A 39 -9.86 14.37 -2.74
N ASN A 40 -9.70 15.27 -1.76
CA ASN A 40 -8.52 15.31 -0.90
C ASN A 40 -8.36 14.02 -0.07
N VAL A 41 -9.47 13.49 0.46
CA VAL A 41 -9.46 12.22 1.21
C VAL A 41 -9.02 11.06 0.30
N LEU A 42 -9.50 11.00 -0.94
CA LEU A 42 -9.09 9.97 -1.91
C LEU A 42 -7.61 10.08 -2.26
N VAL A 43 -7.08 11.30 -2.47
CA VAL A 43 -5.66 11.53 -2.79
C VAL A 43 -4.76 11.07 -1.64
N VAL A 44 -5.06 11.50 -0.42
CA VAL A 44 -4.27 11.12 0.76
C VAL A 44 -4.41 9.62 1.04
N GLY A 45 -5.64 9.07 0.93
CA GLY A 45 -5.89 7.64 1.08
C GLY A 45 -5.10 6.79 0.07
N HIS A 46 -5.09 7.21 -1.20
CA HIS A 46 -4.26 6.59 -2.24
C HIS A 46 -2.77 6.61 -1.85
N ALA A 47 -2.23 7.78 -1.48
CA ALA A 47 -0.81 7.92 -1.14
C ALA A 47 -0.42 7.06 0.08
N VAL A 48 -1.22 7.10 1.14
CA VAL A 48 -0.97 6.33 2.36
C VAL A 48 -1.00 4.83 2.08
N LEU A 49 -2.02 4.33 1.36
CA LEU A 49 -2.12 2.92 1.01
C LEU A 49 -0.96 2.45 0.13
N MET A 50 -0.57 3.24 -0.88
CA MET A 50 0.49 2.83 -1.80
C MET A 50 1.88 2.83 -1.14
N ILE A 51 2.19 3.81 -0.30
CA ILE A 51 3.52 3.94 0.32
C ILE A 51 3.62 3.02 1.55
N PHE A 52 2.70 3.17 2.50
CA PHE A 52 2.81 2.55 3.81
C PHE A 52 2.23 1.15 3.87
N PHE A 53 1.28 0.80 2.99
CA PHE A 53 0.61 -0.51 3.04
C PHE A 53 0.97 -1.42 1.86
N LEU A 54 1.34 -0.88 0.69
CA LEU A 54 1.84 -1.67 -0.45
C LEU A 54 3.37 -1.71 -0.50
N ALA A 55 4.05 -0.58 -0.75
CA ALA A 55 5.47 -0.57 -1.10
C ALA A 55 6.37 -1.06 0.05
N MET A 56 6.23 -0.46 1.24
CA MET A 56 7.03 -0.88 2.40
C MET A 56 6.72 -2.32 2.85
N PRO A 57 5.44 -2.74 3.00
CA PRO A 57 5.15 -4.11 3.39
C PRO A 57 5.52 -5.15 2.35
N ALA A 58 5.43 -4.87 1.04
CA ALA A 58 5.86 -5.83 0.01
C ALA A 58 7.38 -5.99 -0.02
N LEU A 59 8.12 -4.87 -0.05
CA LEU A 59 9.57 -4.88 -0.21
C LEU A 59 10.29 -5.24 1.08
N ILE A 60 10.01 -4.52 2.17
CA ILE A 60 10.70 -4.69 3.45
C ILE A 60 10.07 -5.85 4.23
N GLY A 61 8.75 -5.86 4.35
CA GLY A 61 8.04 -6.91 5.09
C GLY A 61 7.99 -8.26 4.38
N GLY A 62 7.71 -8.28 3.08
CA GLY A 62 7.56 -9.50 2.28
C GLY A 62 8.91 -10.06 1.85
N PHE A 63 9.58 -9.37 0.92
CA PHE A 63 10.87 -9.84 0.41
C PHE A 63 11.96 -9.80 1.48
N GLY A 64 12.01 -8.75 2.31
CA GLY A 64 12.99 -8.66 3.39
C GLY A 64 12.90 -9.84 4.34
N ASN A 65 11.73 -10.16 4.89
CA ASN A 65 11.61 -11.30 5.82
C ASN A 65 11.79 -12.68 5.14
N TYR A 66 11.43 -12.81 3.87
CA TYR A 66 11.50 -14.11 3.19
C TYR A 66 12.89 -14.41 2.63
N ILE A 67 13.50 -13.43 1.95
CA ILE A 67 14.73 -13.63 1.19
C ILE A 67 15.97 -13.34 2.03
N LEU A 68 15.94 -12.36 2.94
CA LEU A 68 17.14 -11.96 3.69
C LEU A 68 17.74 -13.11 4.50
N PRO A 69 16.99 -13.90 5.30
CA PRO A 69 17.56 -15.02 6.05
C PRO A 69 18.17 -16.08 5.12
N LEU A 70 17.51 -16.35 3.99
CA LEU A 70 17.96 -17.32 3.00
C LEU A 70 19.28 -16.87 2.34
N MET A 71 19.42 -15.59 2.01
CA MET A 71 20.64 -15.04 1.40
C MET A 71 21.85 -15.11 2.33
N ILE A 72 21.65 -14.96 3.64
CA ILE A 72 22.72 -15.02 4.64
C ILE A 72 22.89 -16.41 5.27
N GLY A 73 22.11 -17.40 4.85
CA GLY A 73 22.14 -18.77 5.40
C GLY A 73 21.65 -18.88 6.84
N ALA A 74 20.89 -17.89 7.33
CA ALA A 74 20.28 -17.94 8.65
C ALA A 74 19.04 -18.83 8.64
N THR A 75 18.80 -19.54 9.76
CA THR A 75 17.62 -20.38 9.92
C THR A 75 16.34 -19.58 10.12
N ASP A 76 16.42 -18.41 10.75
CA ASP A 76 15.30 -17.45 10.95
C ASP A 76 15.87 -16.06 11.33
N MET A 77 14.98 -15.06 11.46
CA MET A 77 15.30 -13.74 12.02
C MET A 77 15.70 -13.82 13.50
N SER A 78 16.57 -12.93 13.96
CA SER A 78 17.06 -12.92 15.35
C SER A 78 15.96 -12.70 16.40
N PHE A 79 14.89 -11.98 16.05
CA PHE A 79 13.74 -11.71 16.91
C PHE A 79 12.41 -12.12 16.24
N PRO A 80 12.08 -13.42 16.16
CA PRO A 80 10.91 -13.91 15.42
C PRO A 80 9.57 -13.35 15.91
N ARG A 81 9.43 -13.13 17.23
CA ARG A 81 8.19 -12.59 17.81
C ARG A 81 7.99 -11.10 17.48
N ILE A 82 9.06 -10.32 17.43
CA ILE A 82 8.99 -8.92 17.01
C ILE A 82 8.63 -8.85 15.53
N ASN A 83 9.17 -9.76 14.71
CA ASN A 83 8.79 -9.89 13.30
C ASN A 83 7.28 -10.20 13.15
N SER A 84 6.73 -11.09 13.98
CA SER A 84 5.30 -11.40 13.95
C SER A 84 4.40 -10.24 14.41
N ILE A 85 4.86 -9.38 15.33
CA ILE A 85 4.12 -8.17 15.76
C ILE A 85 4.24 -7.06 14.72
N GLY A 86 5.36 -7.01 14.00
CA GLY A 86 5.58 -6.05 12.93
C GLY A 86 4.71 -6.29 11.69
N PHE A 87 3.96 -7.39 11.63
CA PHE A 87 2.97 -7.65 10.59
C PHE A 87 1.63 -7.03 10.99
#